data_AF-A0A3D8HX71-F1
#
_entry.id   AF-A0A3D8HX71-F1
#
_cell.length_a   1.000
_cell.length_b   1.000
_cell.length_c   1.000
_cell.angle_alpha   90.00
_cell.angle_beta   90.00
_cell.angle_gamma   90.00
#
_symmetry.space_group_name_H-M   'P 1'
#
loop_
_entity.id
_entity.type
_entity.pdbx_description
1 polymer ?
#
loop_
_entity_poly.entity_id
_entity_poly.type
_entity_poly.pdbx_seq_one_letter_code
_entity_poly.pdbx_strand_id
1 'polypeptide(L)'
;MIIIGHEAIESIAFRKIESIENIANSNANEIVWFQSNINNTYNIAKHCVANNVAYGIVVHSLNEVVIFANLMAKFIIIKEKNLVENAQKIANEYFFDSKILYVINDEGSIENMAMLGIDGVIFNDILK
;
A
#
# COMPACT_ATOMS: atom_id res chain seq x y z
N MET A 1 14.41 -3.36 -0.67
CA MET A 1 13.38 -2.49 -1.22
C MET A 1 12.52 -3.27 -2.19
N ILE A 2 11.21 -3.04 -2.19
CA ILE A 2 10.21 -3.62 -3.10
C ILE A 2 10.00 -2.67 -4.28
N ILE A 3 9.85 -3.18 -5.49
CA ILE A 3 9.56 -2.38 -6.69
C ILE A 3 8.36 -3.03 -7.39
N ILE A 4 7.27 -2.28 -7.56
CA ILE A 4 6.01 -2.77 -8.16
C ILE A 4 5.68 -1.95 -9.40
N GLY A 5 5.59 -2.62 -10.55
CA GLY A 5 5.20 -2.01 -11.83
C GLY A 5 6.34 -1.61 -12.76
N HIS A 6 7.58 -1.99 -12.44
CA HIS A 6 8.73 -1.82 -13.33
C HIS A 6 8.71 -2.91 -14.43
N GLU A 7 9.00 -2.56 -15.69
CA GLU A 7 8.88 -3.48 -16.84
C GLU A 7 9.80 -4.71 -16.75
N ALA A 8 11.02 -4.54 -16.23
CA ALA A 8 11.98 -5.62 -16.03
C ALA A 8 11.70 -6.54 -14.82
N ILE A 9 10.69 -6.25 -13.98
CA ILE A 9 10.44 -7.00 -12.73
C ILE A 9 9.00 -7.52 -12.74
N GLU A 10 8.84 -8.84 -12.64
CA GLU A 10 7.52 -9.44 -12.46
C GLU A 10 6.89 -8.89 -11.17
N SER A 11 5.71 -8.29 -11.30
CA SER A 11 5.06 -7.59 -10.20
C SER A 11 3.72 -8.21 -9.85
N ILE A 12 3.38 -8.14 -8.57
CA ILE A 12 2.09 -8.61 -8.06
C ILE A 12 1.01 -7.70 -8.62
N ALA A 13 -0.07 -8.27 -9.13
CA ALA A 13 -1.19 -7.50 -9.67
C ALA A 13 -1.97 -6.78 -8.56
N PHE A 14 -2.36 -5.54 -8.81
CA PHE A 14 -3.19 -4.73 -7.92
C PHE A 14 -4.57 -4.52 -8.55
N ARG A 15 -5.62 -4.72 -7.75
CA ARG A 15 -7.01 -4.50 -8.16
C ARG A 15 -7.65 -3.45 -7.28
N LYS A 16 -8.10 -2.35 -7.87
CA LYS A 16 -8.87 -1.35 -7.15
C LYS A 16 -10.24 -1.93 -6.76
N ILE A 17 -10.64 -1.71 -5.51
CA ILE A 17 -11.98 -2.01 -5.01
C ILE A 17 -12.59 -0.77 -4.35
N GLU A 18 -13.92 -0.69 -4.35
CA GLU A 18 -14.66 0.38 -3.67
C GLU A 18 -15.68 -0.18 -2.66
N SER A 19 -15.94 -1.49 -2.71
CA SER A 19 -16.81 -2.19 -1.77
C SER A 19 -16.38 -3.65 -1.56
N ILE A 20 -16.96 -4.29 -0.54
CA ILE A 20 -16.70 -5.70 -0.21
C ILE A 20 -17.14 -6.62 -1.36
N GLU A 21 -18.21 -6.27 -2.06
CA GLU A 21 -18.72 -7.04 -3.19
C GLU A 21 -17.70 -7.14 -4.34
N ASN A 22 -16.82 -6.15 -4.49
CA ASN A 22 -15.76 -6.21 -5.50
C ASN A 22 -14.70 -7.28 -5.18
N ILE A 23 -14.50 -7.64 -3.91
CA ILE A 23 -13.50 -8.63 -3.47
C ILE A 23 -13.82 -10.02 -4.04
N ALA A 24 -15.11 -10.36 -4.18
CA ALA A 24 -15.53 -11.64 -4.76
C ALA A 24 -15.07 -11.84 -6.21
N ASN A 25 -14.73 -10.75 -6.92
CA ASN A 25 -14.23 -10.76 -8.28
C ASN A 25 -12.69 -10.64 -8.36
N SER A 26 -11.98 -10.73 -7.23
CA SER A 26 -10.52 -10.72 -7.19
C SER A 26 -9.94 -12.13 -7.26
N ASN A 27 -8.74 -12.26 -7.82
CA ASN A 27 -8.01 -13.52 -7.83
C ASN A 27 -7.16 -13.63 -6.56
N ALA A 28 -6.94 -14.86 -6.07
CA ALA A 28 -6.12 -15.09 -4.86
C ALA A 28 -4.66 -14.58 -4.97
N ASN A 29 -4.16 -14.40 -6.19
CA ASN A 29 -2.81 -13.91 -6.46
C ASN A 29 -2.74 -12.37 -6.60
N GLU A 30 -3.88 -11.68 -6.56
CA GLU A 30 -3.96 -10.21 -6.64
C GLU A 30 -3.94 -9.59 -5.24
N ILE A 31 -3.46 -8.35 -5.16
CA ILE A 31 -3.65 -7.49 -3.99
C ILE A 31 -4.81 -6.57 -4.28
N VAL A 32 -5.86 -6.63 -3.46
CA VAL A 32 -6.91 -5.61 -3.54
C VAL A 32 -6.42 -4.32 -2.92
N TRP A 33 -6.79 -3.17 -3.47
CA TRP A 33 -6.44 -1.88 -2.89
C TRP A 33 -7.57 -0.88 -2.96
N PHE A 34 -7.58 0.05 -2.02
CA PHE A 34 -8.59 1.10 -1.90
C PHE A 34 -7.99 2.36 -1.26
N GLN A 35 -8.74 3.46 -1.28
CA GLN A 35 -8.34 4.71 -0.64
C GLN A 35 -8.91 4.79 0.78
N SER A 36 -8.21 5.47 1.70
CA SER A 36 -8.69 5.62 3.08
C SER A 36 -9.95 6.46 3.21
N ASN A 37 -10.20 7.34 2.23
CA ASN A 37 -11.28 8.32 2.20
C ASN A 37 -12.63 7.79 1.67
N ILE A 38 -12.72 6.52 1.25
CA ILE A 38 -14.00 5.96 0.79
C ILE A 38 -14.92 5.65 1.97
N ASN A 39 -16.22 5.56 1.70
CA ASN A 39 -17.16 5.11 2.72
C ASN A 39 -16.87 3.66 3.11
N ASN A 40 -16.99 3.33 4.39
CA ASN A 40 -16.84 1.97 4.92
C ASN A 40 -15.42 1.36 4.79
N THR A 41 -14.37 2.16 4.61
CA THR A 41 -12.95 1.70 4.55
C THR A 41 -12.59 0.71 5.66
N TYR A 42 -12.98 0.98 6.91
CA TYR A 42 -12.69 0.07 8.02
C TYR A 42 -13.42 -1.27 7.92
N ASN A 43 -14.64 -1.30 7.36
CA ASN A 43 -15.38 -2.54 7.15
C ASN A 43 -14.72 -3.37 6.05
N ILE A 44 -14.24 -2.73 4.98
CA ILE A 44 -13.48 -3.39 3.91
C ILE A 44 -12.20 -4.00 4.49
N ALA A 45 -11.39 -3.22 5.22
CA ALA A 45 -10.16 -3.70 5.84
C ALA A 45 -10.42 -4.88 6.80
N LYS A 46 -11.41 -4.77 7.68
CA LYS A 46 -11.80 -5.86 8.60
C LYS A 46 -12.26 -7.11 7.84
N HIS A 47 -12.98 -6.95 6.73
CA HIS A 47 -13.38 -8.06 5.89
C HIS A 47 -12.17 -8.74 5.24
N CYS A 48 -11.20 -7.96 4.75
CA CYS A 48 -9.96 -8.49 4.21
C CYS A 48 -9.19 -9.31 5.25
N VAL A 49 -9.03 -8.78 6.47
CA VAL A 49 -8.38 -9.49 7.59
C VAL A 49 -9.11 -10.79 7.93
N ALA A 50 -10.44 -10.73 8.09
CA ALA A 50 -11.23 -11.91 8.48
C ALA A 50 -11.19 -13.04 7.44
N ASN A 51 -10.94 -12.71 6.17
CA ASN A 51 -10.91 -13.67 5.06
C ASN A 51 -9.49 -13.91 4.51
N ASN A 52 -8.44 -13.45 5.21
CA ASN A 52 -7.04 -13.55 4.77
C ASN A 52 -6.80 -13.00 3.35
N VAL A 53 -7.53 -11.95 2.95
CA VAL A 53 -7.32 -11.24 1.68
C VAL A 53 -6.22 -10.20 1.88
N ALA A 54 -5.11 -10.36 1.19
CA ALA A 54 -4.02 -9.39 1.23
C ALA A 54 -4.46 -8.08 0.54
N TYR A 55 -4.26 -6.96 1.23
CA TYR A 55 -4.70 -5.67 0.73
C TYR A 55 -3.67 -4.55 0.88
N GLY A 56 -3.78 -3.57 0.00
CA GLY A 56 -3.09 -2.29 0.09
C GLY A 56 -4.06 -1.14 0.37
N ILE A 57 -3.58 -0.08 1.01
CA ILE A 57 -4.39 1.10 1.31
C ILE A 57 -3.62 2.37 0.96
N VAL A 58 -4.25 3.28 0.22
CA VAL A 58 -3.72 4.64 0.01
C VAL A 58 -4.15 5.52 1.18
N VAL A 59 -3.18 6.12 1.88
CA VAL A 59 -3.41 6.91 3.09
C VAL A 59 -2.91 8.36 2.94
N HIS A 60 -3.43 9.23 3.80
CA HIS A 60 -3.21 10.68 3.76
C HIS A 60 -2.74 11.27 5.09
N SER A 61 -2.57 10.46 6.14
CA SER A 61 -2.08 10.93 7.44
C SER A 61 -1.31 9.84 8.20
N LEU A 62 -0.46 10.24 9.14
CA LEU A 62 0.26 9.30 10.01
C LEU A 62 -0.69 8.51 10.92
N ASN A 63 -1.83 9.11 11.30
CA ASN A 63 -2.85 8.40 12.06
C ASN A 63 -3.40 7.21 11.25
N GLU A 64 -3.68 7.40 9.97
CA GLU A 64 -4.10 6.32 9.08
C GLU A 64 -3.01 5.26 8.92
N VAL A 65 -1.74 5.65 8.77
CA VAL A 65 -0.61 4.70 8.72
C VAL A 65 -0.63 3.77 9.93
N VAL A 66 -0.70 4.32 11.15
CA VAL A 66 -0.69 3.53 12.39
C VAL A 66 -1.94 2.64 12.49
N ILE A 67 -3.12 3.16 12.15
CA ILE A 67 -4.37 2.40 12.19
C ILE A 67 -4.34 1.24 11.20
N PHE A 68 -3.96 1.48 9.95
CA PHE A 68 -3.98 0.44 8.92
C PHE A 68 -2.85 -0.58 9.06
N ALA A 69 -1.72 -0.20 9.68
CA ALA A 69 -0.72 -1.17 10.10
C ALA A 69 -1.30 -2.17 11.12
N ASN A 70 -2.07 -1.67 12.10
CA ASN A 70 -2.76 -2.52 13.09
C ASN A 70 -3.98 -3.26 12.53
N LEU A 71 -4.46 -2.89 11.34
CA LEU A 71 -5.44 -3.65 10.57
C LEU A 71 -4.78 -4.62 9.59
N MET A 72 -3.49 -4.91 9.75
CA MET A 72 -2.75 -5.89 8.96
C MET A 72 -2.75 -5.57 7.45
N ALA A 73 -2.75 -4.28 7.08
CA ALA A 73 -2.51 -3.89 5.70
C ALA A 73 -1.17 -4.45 5.24
N LYS A 74 -1.14 -5.16 4.10
CA LYS A 74 0.13 -5.66 3.54
C LYS A 74 0.97 -4.49 3.02
N PHE A 75 0.32 -3.52 2.39
CA PHE A 75 0.94 -2.33 1.84
C PHE A 75 0.23 -1.05 2.30
N ILE A 76 1.00 -0.10 2.82
CA ILE A 76 0.54 1.27 3.08
C ILE A 76 1.15 2.17 2.00
N ILE A 77 0.31 2.76 1.18
CA ILE A 77 0.68 3.43 -0.07
C ILE A 77 0.54 4.94 0.13
N ILE A 78 1.61 5.68 -0.16
CA ILE A 78 1.69 7.12 0.13
C ILE A 78 2.17 7.88 -1.11
N LYS A 79 1.48 8.99 -1.42
CA LYS A 79 1.84 9.89 -2.54
C LYS A 79 2.69 11.09 -2.11
N GLU A 80 2.59 11.49 -0.85
CA GLU A 80 3.29 12.66 -0.33
C GLU A 80 4.66 12.28 0.26
N LYS A 81 5.73 12.93 -0.22
CA LYS A 81 7.11 12.61 0.17
C LYS A 81 7.37 12.78 1.68
N ASN A 82 6.93 13.90 2.26
CA ASN A 82 7.12 14.13 3.71
C ASN A 82 6.38 13.10 4.56
N LEU A 83 5.21 12.65 4.10
CA LEU A 83 4.43 11.63 4.78
C LEU A 83 5.11 10.26 4.72
N VAL A 84 5.67 9.87 3.56
CA VAL A 84 6.30 8.55 3.41
C VAL A 84 7.57 8.41 4.26
N GLU A 85 8.38 9.47 4.34
CA GLU A 85 9.59 9.48 5.17
C GLU A 85 9.25 9.32 6.67
N ASN A 86 8.22 10.01 7.14
CA ASN A 86 7.77 9.88 8.53
C ASN A 86 7.10 8.53 8.79
N ALA A 87 6.30 8.03 7.85
CA ALA A 87 5.67 6.73 7.94
C ALA A 87 6.71 5.60 8.02
N GLN A 88 7.78 5.65 7.22
CA GLN A 88 8.86 4.66 7.27
C GLN A 88 9.59 4.66 8.62
N LYS A 89 9.88 5.84 9.18
CA LYS A 89 10.49 5.94 10.52
C LYS A 89 9.62 5.27 11.59
N ILE A 90 8.31 5.53 11.57
CA ILE A 90 7.35 4.90 12.48
C ILE A 90 7.29 3.39 12.25
N ALA A 91 7.21 2.94 10.99
CA ALA A 91 7.17 1.52 10.67
C ALA A 91 8.42 0.78 11.16
N ASN A 92 9.60 1.40 11.06
CA ASN A 92 10.85 0.83 11.57
C ASN A 92 10.89 0.80 13.10
N GLU A 93 10.48 1.86 13.78
CA GLU A 93 10.50 1.96 15.25
C GLU A 93 9.55 0.95 15.90
N TYR A 94 8.36 0.76 15.32
CA TYR A 94 7.36 -0.16 15.83
C TYR A 94 7.38 -1.54 15.16
N PHE A 95 8.35 -1.79 14.28
CA PHE A 95 8.50 -3.04 13.53
C PHE A 95 7.19 -3.50 12.86
N PHE A 96 6.54 -2.60 12.12
CA PHE A 96 5.32 -2.96 11.39
C PHE A 96 5.58 -4.08 10.38
N ASP A 97 4.66 -5.06 10.34
CA ASP A 97 4.65 -6.08 9.28
C ASP A 97 4.29 -5.48 7.91
N SER A 98 3.50 -4.40 7.91
CA SER A 98 3.14 -3.62 6.73
C SER A 98 4.36 -3.02 6.04
N LYS A 99 4.37 -3.02 4.71
CA LYS A 99 5.39 -2.34 3.91
C LYS A 99 4.93 -0.97 3.45
N ILE A 100 5.79 0.02 3.61
CA ILE A 100 5.52 1.39 3.17
C ILE A 100 5.94 1.56 1.70
N LEU A 101 4.98 1.92 0.83
CA LEU A 101 5.24 2.13 -0.60
C LEU A 101 5.05 3.59 -0.98
N TYR A 102 6.07 4.18 -1.61
CA TYR A 102 5.96 5.49 -2.24
C TYR A 102 5.44 5.37 -3.68
N VAL A 103 4.48 6.20 -4.06
CA VAL A 103 3.98 6.24 -5.44
C VAL A 103 4.94 7.05 -6.32
N ILE A 104 5.43 6.44 -7.41
CA ILE A 104 6.35 7.07 -8.37
C ILE A 104 5.75 7.10 -9.78
N ASN A 105 6.22 8.02 -10.63
CA ASN A 105 5.81 8.09 -12.03
C ASN A 105 6.88 7.52 -12.98
N ASP A 106 8.14 7.46 -12.53
CA ASP A 106 9.29 7.04 -13.32
C ASP A 106 10.39 6.46 -12.43
N GLU A 107 11.31 5.71 -13.04
CA GLU A 107 12.43 5.03 -12.38
C GLU A 107 13.41 5.97 -11.69
N GLY A 108 13.50 7.24 -12.11
CA GLY A 108 14.42 8.22 -11.52
C GLY A 108 14.17 8.48 -10.04
N SER A 109 12.96 8.18 -9.55
CA SER A 109 12.62 8.30 -8.13
C SER A 109 13.13 7.13 -7.27
N ILE A 110 13.54 6.00 -7.88
CA ILE A 110 13.93 4.78 -7.15
C ILE A 110 15.17 5.03 -6.28
N GLU A 111 16.22 5.65 -6.85
CA GLU A 111 17.47 5.92 -6.12
C GLU A 111 17.23 6.76 -4.86
N ASN A 112 16.41 7.81 -4.97
CA ASN A 112 16.05 8.68 -3.86
C ASN A 112 15.33 7.90 -2.76
N MET A 113 14.34 7.07 -3.12
CA MET A 113 13.59 6.28 -2.15
C MET A 113 14.46 5.20 -1.48
N ALA A 114 15.40 4.61 -2.22
CA ALA A 114 16.37 3.65 -1.68
C ALA A 114 17.31 4.33 -0.66
N MET A 115 17.82 5.53 -0.96
CA MET A 115 18.64 6.31 -0.02
C MET A 115 17.88 6.70 1.25
N LEU A 116 16.58 6.97 1.15
CA LEU A 116 15.71 7.27 2.30
C LEU A 116 15.31 6.02 3.10
N GLY A 117 15.66 4.82 2.63
CA GLY A 117 15.33 3.57 3.31
C GLY A 117 13.84 3.21 3.25
N ILE A 118 13.10 3.72 2.25
CA ILE A 118 11.69 3.39 2.07
C ILE A 118 11.58 1.91 1.64
N ASP A 119 10.63 1.18 2.25
CA ASP A 119 10.44 -0.26 2.01
C ASP A 119 10.24 -0.58 0.53
N GLY A 120 9.54 0.29 -0.22
CA GLY A 120 9.39 0.13 -1.65
C GLY A 120 8.77 1.30 -2.39
N VAL A 121 8.64 1.11 -3.70
CA VAL A 121 7.91 2.00 -4.61
C VAL A 121 6.87 1.23 -5.41
N ILE A 122 5.84 1.96 -5.81
CA ILE A 122 4.81 1.47 -6.74
C ILE A 122 4.60 2.51 -7.83
N PHE A 123 4.64 2.06 -9.09
CA PHE A 123 4.35 2.94 -10.22
C PHE A 123 2.88 3.33 -10.21
N ASN A 124 2.60 4.62 -10.42
CA ASN A 124 1.24 5.16 -10.39
C ASN A 124 0.29 4.45 -11.38
N ASP A 125 0.83 3.91 -12.47
CA ASP A 125 0.09 3.14 -13.47
C ASP A 125 -0.52 1.84 -12.94
N ILE A 126 0.02 1.30 -11.85
CA ILE A 126 -0.51 0.11 -11.15
C ILE A 126 -1.73 0.48 -10.29
N LEU A 127 -1.92 1.75 -9.95
CA LEU A 127 -2.98 2.26 -9.08
C LEU A 127 -4.13 2.92 -9.86
N LYS A 128 -4.46 2.37 -11.02
CA LYS A 128 -5.58 2.82 -11.86
C LYS A 128 -6.89 2.11 -11.51
#